data_AF-A0A7W0CC81-F1
#
_entry.id   AF-A0A7W0CC81-F1
#
_cell.length_a   1.000
_cell.length_b   1.000
_cell.length_c   1.000
_cell.angle_alpha   90.00
_cell.angle_beta   90.00
_cell.angle_gamma   90.00
#
_symmetry.space_group_name_H-M   'P 1'
#
loop_
_entity.id
_entity.type
_entity.pdbx_description
1 polymer ?
#
loop_
_entity_poly.entity_id
_entity_poly.type
_entity_poly.pdbx_seq_one_letter_code
_entity_poly.pdbx_strand_id
1 'polypeptide(L)'
;MKMPFGKYRGFEVDEIPEDYLRWLVKNVNLREPLRSSVFEALDEHPEREILPEQATIKTIYRRLSMKYHPDKGGDTAAMQAINDFYAELTKMA
;
A
#
# COMPACT_ATOMS: atom_id res chain seq x y z
N MET A 1 7.70 -22.37 -0.99
CA MET A 1 8.68 -22.46 0.12
C MET A 1 8.10 -23.39 1.17
N LYS A 2 8.92 -24.24 1.79
CA LYS A 2 8.45 -25.16 2.84
C LYS A 2 8.39 -24.51 4.21
N MET A 3 7.31 -24.79 4.93
CA MET A 3 7.11 -24.33 6.29
C MET A 3 8.18 -24.93 7.24
N PRO A 4 9.00 -24.11 7.91
CA PRO A 4 10.16 -24.60 8.66
C PRO A 4 9.82 -25.19 10.03
N PHE A 5 8.66 -24.88 10.60
CA PHE A 5 8.25 -25.28 11.95
C PHE A 5 6.72 -25.47 12.07
N GLY A 6 6.28 -25.93 13.25
CA GLY A 6 4.87 -26.04 13.58
C GLY A 6 4.20 -27.31 13.05
N LYS A 7 2.86 -27.29 13.01
CA LYS A 7 2.02 -28.44 12.65
C LYS A 7 2.22 -28.89 11.21
N TYR A 8 2.48 -27.94 10.31
CA TYR A 8 2.65 -28.16 8.87
C TYR A 8 4.12 -28.14 8.44
N ARG A 9 5.05 -28.50 9.35
CA ARG A 9 6.48 -28.51 9.04
C ARG A 9 6.78 -29.40 7.82
N GLY A 10 7.41 -28.82 6.81
CA GLY A 10 7.79 -29.51 5.57
C GLY A 10 6.75 -29.45 4.43
N PHE A 11 5.54 -28.96 4.70
CA PHE A 11 4.53 -28.67 3.67
C PHE A 11 4.86 -27.35 2.96
N GLU A 12 4.45 -27.22 1.71
CA GLU A 12 4.53 -25.94 1.02
C GLU A 12 3.53 -24.95 1.63
N VAL A 13 3.93 -23.68 1.72
CA VAL A 13 3.15 -22.64 2.42
C VAL A 13 1.80 -22.37 1.74
N ASP A 14 1.72 -22.57 0.43
CA ASP A 14 0.50 -22.44 -0.40
C ASP A 14 -0.51 -23.59 -0.18
N GLU A 15 -0.06 -24.77 0.27
CA GLU A 15 -0.93 -25.91 0.59
C GLU A 15 -1.51 -25.84 2.02
N ILE A 16 -1.05 -24.89 2.83
CA ILE A 16 -1.48 -24.75 4.22
C ILE A 16 -2.81 -23.99 4.28
N PRO A 17 -3.79 -24.47 5.07
CA PRO A 17 -5.07 -23.77 5.22
C PRO A 17 -4.91 -22.31 5.65
N GLU A 18 -5.65 -21.40 4.99
CA GLU A 18 -5.59 -19.96 5.25
C GLU A 18 -5.78 -19.60 6.73
N ASP A 19 -6.71 -20.27 7.43
CA ASP A 19 -6.96 -20.02 8.85
C ASP A 19 -5.71 -20.23 9.71
N TYR A 20 -4.87 -21.22 9.35
CA TYR A 20 -3.62 -21.47 10.04
C TYR A 20 -2.59 -20.39 9.72
N LEU A 21 -2.50 -19.96 8.47
CA LEU A 21 -1.61 -18.87 8.04
C LEU A 21 -2.00 -17.55 8.73
N ARG A 22 -3.30 -17.22 8.79
CA ARG A 22 -3.83 -16.05 9.52
C ARG A 22 -3.51 -16.13 11.01
N TRP A 23 -3.69 -17.29 11.63
CA TRP A 23 -3.28 -17.51 13.02
C TRP A 23 -1.77 -17.31 13.20
N LEU A 24 -0.96 -17.80 12.25
CA LEU A 24 0.50 -17.69 12.27
C LEU A 24 0.94 -16.22 12.24
N VAL A 25 0.40 -15.42 11.31
CA VAL A 25 0.69 -13.98 11.19
C VAL A 25 0.33 -13.23 12.47
N LYS A 26 -0.81 -13.58 13.10
CA LYS A 26 -1.30 -12.88 14.29
C LYS A 26 -0.56 -13.24 15.57
N ASN A 27 -0.08 -14.49 15.70
CA ASN A 27 0.46 -15.01 16.95
C ASN A 27 1.97 -15.23 16.94
N VAL A 28 2.61 -15.21 15.76
CA VAL A 28 4.03 -15.52 15.61
C VAL A 28 4.73 -14.39 14.85
N ASN A 29 5.90 -13.98 15.35
CA ASN A 29 6.74 -13.03 14.64
C ASN A 29 7.48 -13.72 13.48
N LEU A 30 6.94 -13.59 12.27
CA LEU A 30 7.49 -14.21 11.05
C LEU A 30 8.69 -13.42 10.52
N ARG A 31 9.79 -14.15 10.25
CA ARG A 31 11.00 -13.62 9.60
C ARG A 31 11.04 -14.03 8.13
N GLU A 32 11.79 -13.28 7.32
CA GLU A 32 12.08 -13.69 5.94
C GLU A 32 12.88 -15.00 5.91
N PRO A 33 12.68 -15.86 4.88
CA PRO A 33 11.77 -15.70 3.72
C PRO A 33 10.33 -16.18 3.96
N LEU A 34 10.04 -16.71 5.16
CA LEU A 34 8.72 -17.27 5.49
C LEU A 34 7.63 -16.20 5.51
N ARG A 35 7.95 -15.01 6.03
CA ARG A 35 7.02 -13.88 6.10
C ARG A 35 6.43 -13.55 4.73
N SER A 36 7.27 -13.28 3.73
CA SER A 36 6.82 -12.98 2.37
C SER A 36 5.97 -14.12 1.78
N SER A 37 6.42 -15.37 1.94
CA SER A 37 5.69 -16.55 1.43
C SER A 37 4.29 -16.69 2.03
N VAL A 38 4.13 -16.40 3.32
CA VAL A 38 2.83 -16.51 4.02
C VAL A 38 1.88 -15.40 3.59
N PHE A 39 2.38 -14.17 3.41
CA PHE A 39 1.56 -13.05 2.92
C PHE A 39 1.13 -13.24 1.46
N GLU A 40 2.02 -13.77 0.62
CA GLU A 40 1.73 -14.14 -0.77
C GLU A 40 0.66 -15.25 -0.84
N ALA A 41 0.78 -16.30 -0.03
CA ALA A 41 -0.20 -17.38 0.03
C ALA A 41 -1.59 -16.92 0.54
N LEU A 42 -1.63 -15.86 1.35
CA LEU A 42 -2.88 -15.27 1.84
C LEU A 42 -3.50 -14.26 0.87
N ASP A 43 -2.84 -13.94 -0.26
CA ASP A 43 -3.14 -12.79 -1.12
C ASP A 43 -3.27 -11.47 -0.30
N GLU A 44 -2.71 -11.47 0.91
CA GLU A 44 -2.67 -10.33 1.80
C GLU A 44 -1.32 -9.67 1.61
N HIS A 45 -1.14 -8.99 0.49
CA HIS A 45 -0.01 -8.10 0.33
C HIS A 45 -0.17 -6.94 1.34
N PRO A 46 0.70 -6.83 2.38
CA PRO A 46 0.67 -5.66 3.26
C PRO A 46 1.03 -4.37 2.51
N GLU A 47 1.54 -4.48 1.28
CA GLU A 47 1.67 -3.40 0.31
C GLU A 47 0.35 -3.10 -0.42
N ARG A 48 -0.79 -3.12 0.30
CA ARG A 48 -2.00 -2.46 -0.21
C ARG A 48 -1.62 -1.04 -0.59
N GLU A 49 -1.99 -0.62 -1.80
CA GLU A 49 -1.93 0.78 -2.23
C GLU A 49 -2.51 1.65 -1.11
N ILE A 50 -1.62 2.34 -0.38
CA ILE A 50 -2.05 3.32 0.60
C ILE A 50 -2.54 4.49 -0.23
N LEU A 51 -3.82 4.48 -0.59
CA LEU A 51 -4.45 5.68 -1.11
C LEU A 51 -4.34 6.73 0.01
N PRO A 52 -3.63 7.84 -0.23
CA PRO A 52 -3.48 8.86 0.78
C PRO A 52 -4.87 9.34 1.20
N GLU A 53 -5.10 9.45 2.50
CA GLU A 53 -6.35 10.01 3.02
C GLU A 53 -6.64 11.37 2.35
N GLN A 54 -7.92 11.70 2.13
CA GLN A 54 -8.33 12.95 1.48
C GLN A 54 -7.67 14.20 2.09
N ALA A 55 -7.47 14.21 3.40
CA ALA A 55 -6.77 15.28 4.12
C ALA A 55 -5.29 15.43 3.68
N THR A 56 -4.62 14.32 3.42
CA THR A 56 -3.23 14.27 2.91
C THR A 56 -3.16 14.77 1.47
N ILE A 57 -4.07 14.33 0.60
CA ILE A 57 -4.17 14.79 -0.80
C ILE A 57 -4.37 16.32 -0.84
N LYS A 58 -5.31 16.84 -0.06
CA LYS A 58 -5.58 18.29 0.02
C LYS A 58 -4.38 19.11 0.50
N THR A 59 -3.62 18.57 1.45
CA THR A 59 -2.41 19.22 1.96
C THR A 59 -1.32 19.30 0.89
N ILE A 60 -1.09 18.20 0.17
CA ILE A 60 -0.12 18.14 -0.93
C ILE A 60 -0.54 19.07 -2.06
N TYR A 61 -1.81 19.04 -2.47
CA TYR A 61 -2.37 19.94 -3.48
C TYR A 61 -2.14 21.42 -3.12
N ARG A 62 -2.45 21.83 -1.89
CA ARG A 62 -2.22 23.21 -1.44
C ARG A 62 -0.75 23.61 -1.53
N ARG A 63 0.16 22.71 -1.12
CA ARG A 63 1.60 22.94 -1.16
C ARG A 63 2.11 23.10 -2.60
N LEU A 64 1.69 22.21 -3.51
CA LEU A 64 2.09 22.27 -4.92
C LEU A 64 1.49 23.50 -5.63
N SER A 65 0.21 23.79 -5.38
CA SER A 65 -0.46 24.98 -5.91
C SER A 65 0.28 26.26 -5.52
N MET A 66 0.70 26.39 -4.26
CA MET A 66 1.46 27.56 -3.80
C MET A 66 2.86 27.67 -4.42
N LYS A 67 3.50 26.54 -4.73
CA LYS A 67 4.83 26.49 -5.34
C LYS A 67 4.79 26.82 -6.84
N TYR A 68 3.76 26.35 -7.54
CA TYR A 68 3.63 26.50 -8.99
C TYR A 68 2.60 27.57 -9.40
N HIS A 69 2.11 28.39 -8.46
CA HIS A 69 1.15 29.45 -8.76
C HIS A 69 1.74 30.47 -9.74
N PRO A 70 1.04 30.81 -10.84
CA PRO A 70 1.51 31.80 -11.81
C PRO A 70 1.90 33.15 -11.17
N ASP A 71 1.05 33.67 -10.28
CA ASP A 71 1.29 34.94 -9.56
C ASP A 71 2.50 34.92 -8.61
N LYS A 72 3.12 33.75 -8.38
CA LYS A 72 4.31 33.58 -7.54
C LYS A 72 5.56 33.20 -8.35
N GLY A 73 5.52 33.41 -9.66
CA GLY A 73 6.59 33.00 -10.58
C GLY A 73 6.54 31.53 -10.97
N GLY A 74 5.40 30.88 -10.75
CA GLY A 74 5.13 29.53 -11.25
C GLY A 74 4.61 29.53 -12.70
N ASP A 75 4.16 28.37 -13.15
CA ASP A 75 3.72 28.15 -14.53
C ASP A 75 2.22 27.82 -14.60
N THR A 76 1.54 28.39 -15.60
CA THR A 76 0.10 28.21 -15.77
C THR A 76 -0.24 26.79 -16.21
N ALA A 77 0.57 26.18 -17.08
CA ALA A 77 0.33 24.80 -17.51
C ALA A 77 0.56 23.81 -16.35
N ALA A 78 1.59 24.03 -15.53
CA ALA A 78 1.81 23.26 -14.31
C ALA A 78 0.63 23.37 -13.33
N MET A 79 0.07 24.57 -13.13
CA MET A 79 -1.09 24.77 -12.27
C MET A 79 -2.34 24.03 -12.80
N GLN A 80 -2.57 24.05 -14.12
CA GLN A 80 -3.66 23.30 -14.74
C GLN A 80 -3.52 21.80 -14.51
N ALA A 81 -2.33 21.24 -14.73
CA ALA A 81 -2.08 19.81 -14.50
C ALA A 81 -2.29 19.40 -13.03
N ILE A 82 -1.91 20.24 -12.07
CA ILE A 82 -2.14 20.01 -10.63
C ILE A 82 -3.64 20.01 -10.31
N ASN A 83 -4.41 20.92 -10.91
CA ASN A 83 -5.86 21.00 -10.73
C ASN A 83 -6.57 19.79 -11.31
N ASP A 84 -6.20 19.38 -12.53
CA ASP A 84 -6.79 18.23 -13.22
C ASP A 84 -6.53 16.94 -12.43
N PHE A 85 -5.29 16.74 -11.97
CA PHE A 85 -4.93 15.59 -11.15
C PHE A 85 -5.71 15.55 -9.82
N TYR A 86 -5.86 16.70 -9.14
CA TYR A 86 -6.65 16.79 -7.92
C TYR A 86 -8.14 16.51 -8.15
N ALA A 87 -8.69 16.95 -9.28
CA ALA A 87 -10.08 16.69 -9.66
C ALA A 87 -10.33 15.19 -9.89
N GLU A 88 -9.42 14.50 -10.58
CA GLU A 88 -9.53 13.04 -10.80
C GLU A 88 -9.41 12.25 -9.49
N LEU A 89 -8.46 12.59 -8.61
CA LEU A 89 -8.34 11.96 -7.29
C LEU A 89 -9.58 12.16 -6.41
N THR A 90 -10.24 13.32 -6.52
CA THR A 90 -11.45 13.61 -5.73
C THR A 90 -12.66 12.83 -6.24
N LYS A 91 -12.72 12.49 -7.54
CA LYS A 91 -13.82 11.68 -8.11
C LYS A 91 -13.73 10.20 -7.75
N MET A 92 -12.52 9.69 -7.44
CA MET A 92 -12.27 8.28 -7.14
C MET A 92 -12.57 7.87 -5.69
N ALA A 93 -12.83 8.82 -4.80
CA ALA A 93 -12.99 8.61 -3.36
C ALA A 93 -14.40 9.02 -2.88
#